data_AF-A0AAD8QKZ0-F1
#
_entry.id   AF-A0AAD8QKZ0-F1
#
_cell.length_a   1.000
_cell.length_b   1.000
_cell.length_c   1.000
_cell.angle_alpha   90.00
_cell.angle_beta   90.00
_cell.angle_gamma   90.00
#
_symmetry.space_group_name_H-M   'P 1'
#
loop_
_entity.id
_entity.type
_entity.pdbx_description
1 polymer ?
#
loop_
_entity_poly.entity_id
_entity_poly.type
_entity_poly.pdbx_seq_one_letter_code
_entity_poly.pdbx_strand_id
1 'polypeptide(L)'
;MATIRPLLLTLALLAVLGASSAAVAQLEIGFYSKTCLNAEDIVREEMVKIIAAAPSLAGPLLRLHFHDCFVRGCDASVLLDSTTHNVAEKDAKPNKSLRGFGSVERVKAPM
;
A
#
# COMPACT_ATOMS: atom_id res chain seq x y z
N MET A 1 33.84 -37.33 16.54
CA MET A 1 32.55 -36.69 16.95
C MET A 1 32.66 -35.17 17.14
N ALA A 2 33.81 -34.61 17.54
CA ALA A 2 33.97 -33.17 17.76
C ALA A 2 33.90 -32.29 16.48
N THR A 3 34.22 -32.85 15.30
CA THR A 3 34.28 -32.12 14.02
C THR A 3 32.99 -32.18 13.19
N ILE A 4 32.06 -33.08 13.51
CA ILE A 4 30.81 -33.29 12.75
C ILE A 4 29.77 -32.22 13.11
N ARG A 5 29.68 -31.84 14.40
CA ARG A 5 28.79 -30.78 14.88
C ARG A 5 29.05 -29.41 14.23
N PRO A 6 30.29 -28.89 14.16
CA PRO A 6 30.55 -27.60 13.52
C PRO A 6 30.27 -27.66 12.02
N LEU A 7 30.50 -28.79 11.36
CA LEU A 7 30.20 -28.98 9.94
C LEU A 7 28.70 -28.98 9.64
N LEU A 8 27.89 -29.60 10.50
CA LEU A 8 26.42 -29.57 10.35
C LEU A 8 25.86 -28.16 10.60
N LEU A 9 26.43 -27.42 11.55
CA LEU A 9 26.07 -26.02 11.82
C LEU A 9 26.42 -25.10 10.65
N THR A 10 27.59 -25.27 10.03
CA THR A 10 27.97 -24.47 8.85
C THR A 10 27.10 -24.80 7.63
N LEU A 11 26.76 -26.07 7.42
CA LEU A 11 25.88 -26.49 6.34
C LEU A 11 24.46 -25.95 6.52
N ALA A 12 23.93 -25.98 7.75
CA ALA A 12 22.62 -25.42 8.07
C ALA A 12 22.60 -23.90 7.87
N LEU A 13 23.65 -23.19 8.26
CA LEU A 13 23.77 -21.74 8.07
C LEU A 13 23.82 -21.38 6.57
N LEU A 14 24.60 -22.12 5.77
CA LEU A 14 24.66 -21.92 4.32
C LEU A 14 23.32 -22.20 3.62
N ALA A 15 22.56 -23.20 4.08
CA ALA A 15 21.23 -23.50 3.56
C ALA A 15 20.23 -22.37 3.86
N VAL A 16 20.30 -21.76 5.05
CA VAL A 16 19.48 -20.60 5.43
C VAL A 16 19.84 -19.38 4.58
N LEU A 17 21.13 -19.11 4.37
CA LEU A 17 21.55 -17.99 3.51
C LEU A 17 21.15 -18.21 2.04
N GLY A 18 21.25 -19.43 1.52
CA GLY A 18 20.84 -19.77 0.14
C GLY A 18 19.33 -19.76 -0.10
N ALA A 19 18.51 -19.87 0.95
CA ALA A 19 17.05 -19.78 0.89
C ALA A 19 16.53 -18.33 0.95
N SER A 20 17.42 -17.35 1.12
CA SER A 20 17.06 -15.93 1.07
C SER A 20 16.69 -15.56 -0.37
N SER A 21 15.40 -15.41 -0.64
CA SER A 21 14.95 -14.79 -1.88
C SER A 21 15.36 -13.32 -1.87
N ALA A 22 15.96 -12.84 -2.96
CA ALA A 22 16.13 -11.41 -3.14
C ALA A 22 14.75 -10.77 -3.15
N ALA A 23 14.49 -9.84 -2.22
CA ALA A 23 13.30 -9.01 -2.29
C ALA A 23 13.40 -8.18 -3.56
N VAL A 24 12.66 -8.55 -4.60
CA VAL A 24 12.57 -7.76 -5.82
C VAL A 24 11.73 -6.53 -5.47
N ALA A 25 12.36 -5.36 -5.42
CA ALA A 25 11.61 -4.12 -5.34
C ALA A 25 10.84 -3.95 -6.66
N GLN A 26 9.53 -4.21 -6.64
CA GLN A 26 8.65 -4.13 -7.81
C GLN A 26 8.18 -2.70 -8.13
N LEU A 27 8.51 -1.74 -7.27
CA LEU A 27 8.14 -0.33 -7.41
C LEU A 27 9.24 0.43 -8.16
N GLU A 28 8.83 1.22 -9.15
CA GLU A 28 9.72 2.03 -9.99
C GLU A 28 9.14 3.44 -10.14
N ILE A 29 10.01 4.45 -10.09
CA ILE A 29 9.62 5.84 -10.41
C ILE A 29 9.30 5.90 -11.90
N GLY A 30 8.14 6.47 -12.26
CA GLY A 30 7.70 6.51 -13.65
C GLY A 30 7.12 5.18 -14.16
N PHE A 31 6.62 4.32 -13.26
CA PHE A 31 5.93 3.06 -13.61
C PHE A 31 4.87 3.23 -14.70
N TYR A 32 4.11 4.34 -14.66
CA TYR A 32 3.05 4.63 -15.62
C TYR A 32 3.51 5.33 -16.91
N SER A 33 4.81 5.61 -17.08
CA SER A 33 5.36 6.38 -18.21
C SER A 33 5.02 5.83 -19.60
N LYS A 34 4.69 4.53 -19.71
CA LYS A 34 4.33 3.88 -20.99
C LYS A 34 2.84 3.60 -21.14
N THR A 35 2.05 3.68 -20.07
CA THR A 35 0.64 3.27 -20.05
C THR A 35 -0.29 4.43 -19.77
N CYS A 36 0.09 5.35 -18.87
CA CYS A 36 -0.63 6.57 -18.56
C CYS A 36 0.38 7.67 -18.19
N LEU A 37 0.87 8.38 -19.21
CA LEU A 37 1.89 9.43 -19.09
C LEU A 37 1.51 10.52 -18.08
N ASN A 38 0.22 10.86 -18.00
CA ASN A 38 -0.27 11.96 -17.18
C ASN A 38 -0.80 11.48 -15.81
N ALA A 39 -0.54 10.23 -15.40
CA ALA A 39 -1.09 9.67 -14.17
C ALA A 39 -0.76 10.55 -12.94
N GLU A 40 0.50 10.93 -12.76
CA GLU A 40 0.95 11.76 -11.64
C GLU A 40 0.40 13.20 -11.74
N ASP A 41 0.29 13.75 -12.95
CA ASP A 41 -0.26 15.08 -13.20
C ASP A 41 -1.76 15.13 -12.88
N ILE A 42 -2.53 14.14 -13.32
CA ILE A 42 -3.97 14.01 -13.03
C ILE A 42 -4.20 13.94 -11.52
N VAL A 43 -3.44 13.10 -10.81
CA VAL A 43 -3.49 13.00 -9.35
C VAL A 43 -3.20 14.37 -8.72
N ARG A 44 -2.16 15.07 -9.18
CA ARG A 44 -1.78 16.39 -8.66
C ARG A 44 -2.88 17.43 -8.88
N GLU A 45 -3.44 17.51 -10.08
CA GLU A 45 -4.46 18.48 -10.43
C GLU A 45 -5.75 18.30 -9.62
N GLU A 46 -6.25 17.06 -9.52
CA GLU A 46 -7.43 16.77 -8.72
C GLU A 46 -7.18 17.01 -7.23
N MET A 47 -5.99 16.65 -6.71
CA MET A 47 -5.64 16.92 -5.32
C MET A 47 -5.58 18.42 -5.00
N VAL A 48 -5.07 19.25 -5.92
CA VAL A 48 -5.11 20.72 -5.75
C VAL A 48 -6.56 21.21 -5.60
N LYS A 49 -7.49 20.73 -6.44
CA LYS A 49 -8.91 21.10 -6.36
C LYS A 49 -9.55 20.61 -5.06
N ILE A 50 -9.27 19.36 -4.67
CA ILE A 50 -9.79 18.74 -3.43
C ILE A 50 -9.34 19.54 -2.21
N ILE A 51 -8.05 19.86 -2.11
CA ILE A 51 -7.50 20.57 -0.95
C ILE A 51 -7.92 22.04 -0.95
N ALA A 52 -8.05 22.70 -2.11
CA ALA A 52 -8.58 24.05 -2.18
C ALA A 52 -10.03 24.13 -1.68
N ALA A 53 -10.87 23.15 -2.04
CA ALA A 53 -12.25 23.07 -1.59
C ALA A 53 -12.39 22.65 -0.12
N ALA A 54 -11.50 21.78 0.37
CA ALA A 54 -11.54 21.26 1.73
C ALA A 54 -10.13 21.08 2.32
N PRO A 55 -9.49 22.16 2.82
CA PRO A 55 -8.14 22.09 3.38
C PRO A 55 -8.00 21.10 4.54
N SER A 56 -9.09 20.88 5.29
CA SER A 56 -9.15 19.91 6.38
C SER A 56 -8.96 18.45 5.96
N LEU A 57 -8.97 18.13 4.66
CA LEU A 57 -8.76 16.78 4.13
C LEU A 57 -7.28 16.39 3.95
N ALA A 58 -6.33 17.33 4.02
CA ALA A 58 -4.91 17.02 3.86
C ALA A 58 -4.42 15.94 4.87
N GLY A 59 -4.67 16.16 6.17
CA GLY A 59 -4.34 15.20 7.22
C GLY A 59 -5.09 13.86 7.09
N PRO A 60 -6.43 13.86 6.91
CA PRO A 60 -7.20 12.64 6.71
C PRO A 60 -6.78 11.79 5.51
N LEU A 61 -6.38 12.38 4.38
CA LEU A 61 -5.91 11.63 3.21
C LEU A 61 -4.56 10.96 3.47
N LEU A 62 -3.65 11.64 4.17
CA LEU A 62 -2.40 11.02 4.63
C LEU A 62 -2.67 9.88 5.61
N ARG A 63 -3.61 10.08 6.54
CA ARG A 63 -4.04 9.04 7.50
C ARG A 63 -4.68 7.84 6.79
N LEU A 64 -5.45 8.07 5.72
CA LEU A 64 -6.07 7.00 4.92
C LEU A 64 -4.99 6.11 4.29
N HIS A 65 -3.96 6.70 3.68
CA HIS A 65 -2.82 5.95 3.14
C HIS A 65 -2.07 5.17 4.24
N PHE A 66 -1.84 5.80 5.39
CA PHE A 66 -1.23 5.12 6.53
C PHE A 66 -2.04 3.91 7.00
N HIS A 67 -3.37 4.06 7.14
CA HIS A 67 -4.24 2.96 7.59
C HIS A 67 -4.26 1.79 6.62
N ASP A 68 -4.21 2.07 5.31
CA ASP A 68 -4.08 1.04 4.29
C ASP A 68 -2.77 0.25 4.49
N CYS A 69 -1.64 0.95 4.40
CA CYS A 69 -0.32 0.32 4.50
C CYS A 69 -0.06 -0.45 5.81
N PHE A 70 -0.65 0.00 6.93
CA PHE A 70 -0.41 -0.62 8.23
C PHE A 70 -1.17 -1.95 8.41
N VAL A 71 -2.27 -2.13 7.66
CA VAL A 71 -3.06 -3.36 7.69
C VAL A 71 -2.70 -4.19 6.49
N ARG A 72 -1.78 -5.15 6.68
CA ARG A 72 -1.41 -6.18 5.67
C ARG A 72 -0.77 -5.66 4.37
N GLY A 73 -0.62 -4.35 4.18
CA GLY A 73 0.18 -3.76 3.10
C GLY A 73 -0.55 -2.62 2.38
N CYS A 74 0.16 -1.92 1.49
CA CYS A 74 -0.42 -0.81 0.71
C CYS A 74 -1.15 -1.36 -0.53
N ASP A 75 -2.30 -2.00 -0.33
CA ASP A 75 -3.03 -2.73 -1.37
C ASP A 75 -4.44 -2.16 -1.67
N ALA A 76 -4.78 -1.01 -1.08
CA ALA A 76 -6.07 -0.34 -1.16
C ALA A 76 -7.25 -1.14 -0.57
N SER A 77 -7.00 -2.19 0.22
CA SER A 77 -8.06 -3.02 0.82
C SER A 77 -8.98 -2.21 1.75
N VAL A 78 -8.49 -1.14 2.39
CA VAL A 78 -9.32 -0.24 3.22
C VAL A 78 -10.40 0.50 2.43
N LEU A 79 -10.27 0.59 1.10
CA LEU A 79 -11.22 1.27 0.22
C LEU A 79 -12.39 0.39 -0.20
N LEU A 80 -12.36 -0.92 0.05
CA LEU A 80 -13.44 -1.83 -0.34
C LEU A 80 -14.67 -1.67 0.57
N ASP A 81 -15.85 -1.82 -0.02
CA ASP A 81 -17.12 -1.86 0.71
C ASP A 81 -17.49 -3.30 1.09
N SER A 82 -18.21 -3.43 2.20
CA SER A 82 -18.77 -4.73 2.61
C SER A 82 -19.78 -5.22 1.58
N THR A 83 -19.83 -6.54 1.42
CA THR A 83 -20.82 -7.24 0.58
C THR A 83 -21.71 -8.11 1.46
N THR A 84 -22.70 -8.78 0.87
CA THR A 84 -23.57 -9.72 1.59
C THR A 84 -22.81 -10.88 2.24
N HIS A 85 -21.63 -11.24 1.72
CA HIS A 85 -20.86 -12.41 2.14
C HIS A 85 -19.51 -12.07 2.77
N ASN A 86 -19.13 -10.78 2.82
CA ASN A 86 -17.84 -10.36 3.35
C ASN A 86 -17.91 -8.99 4.03
N VAL A 87 -17.27 -8.88 5.19
CA VAL A 87 -17.13 -7.61 5.92
C VAL A 87 -15.79 -6.98 5.55
N ALA A 88 -15.83 -5.77 5.01
CA ALA A 88 -14.64 -5.05 4.59
C ALA A 88 -13.94 -4.35 5.76
N GLU A 89 -12.63 -4.10 5.59
CA GLU A 89 -11.83 -3.38 6.56
C GLU A 89 -12.36 -1.97 6.85
N LYS A 90 -12.98 -1.34 5.85
CA LYS A 90 -13.62 -0.03 5.97
C LYS A 90 -14.61 0.05 7.14
N ASP A 91 -15.25 -1.07 7.49
CA ASP A 91 -16.23 -1.14 8.57
C ASP A 91 -15.63 -1.41 9.96
N ALA A 92 -14.32 -1.62 10.07
CA ALA A 92 -13.66 -1.78 11.35
C ALA A 92 -13.80 -0.52 12.23
N LYS A 93 -13.95 -0.71 13.54
CA LYS A 93 -14.12 0.39 14.51
C LYS A 93 -13.06 1.51 14.37
N PRO A 94 -11.75 1.23 14.20
CA PRO A 94 -10.75 2.28 13.99
C PRO A 94 -10.97 3.09 12.70
N ASN A 95 -11.54 2.44 11.68
CA ASN A 95 -11.68 2.96 10.32
C ASN A 95 -12.93 3.83 10.13
N LYS A 96 -13.91 3.76 11.04
CA LYS A 96 -15.10 4.63 11.04
C LYS A 96 -14.79 6.13 11.17
N SER A 97 -13.56 6.47 11.58
CA SER A 97 -13.07 7.86 11.68
C SER A 97 -12.25 8.31 10.47
N LEU A 98 -11.99 7.42 9.50
CA LEU A 98 -11.30 7.77 8.27
C LEU A 98 -12.20 8.63 7.38
N ARG A 99 -11.58 9.55 6.63
CA ARG A 99 -12.26 10.47 5.71
C ARG A 99 -11.45 10.51 4.42
N GLY A 100 -12.10 10.97 3.34
CA GLY A 100 -11.43 11.18 2.06
C GLY A 100 -11.61 10.04 1.05
N PHE A 101 -12.42 9.01 1.35
CA PHE A 101 -12.73 7.93 0.39
C PHE A 101 -13.21 8.47 -0.97
N GLY A 102 -14.14 9.44 -0.99
CA GLY A 102 -14.61 10.05 -2.23
C GLY A 102 -13.56 10.88 -2.99
N SER A 103 -12.49 11.31 -2.32
CA SER A 103 -11.37 11.97 -2.99
C SER A 103 -10.57 10.99 -3.85
N VAL A 104 -10.43 9.74 -3.38
CA VAL A 104 -9.76 8.68 -4.15
C VAL A 104 -10.56 8.35 -5.40
N GLU A 105 -11.89 8.22 -5.28
CA GLU A 105 -12.78 8.01 -6.43
C GLU A 105 -12.71 9.16 -7.44
N ARG A 106 -12.70 10.41 -6.97
CA ARG A 106 -12.56 11.59 -7.82
C ARG A 106 -11.25 11.58 -8.62
N VAL A 107 -10.15 11.21 -7.98
CA VAL A 107 -8.84 11.10 -8.64
C VAL A 107 -8.82 9.92 -9.62
N LYS A 108 -9.48 8.81 -9.28
CA LYS A 108 -9.49 7.61 -10.11
C LYS A 108 -10.32 7.75 -11.39
N ALA A 109 -11.45 8.46 -11.34
CA ALA A 109 -12.36 8.60 -12.48
C ALA A 109 -11.72 9.10 -13.80
N PRO A 110 -10.80 10.08 -13.81
CA PRO A 110 -10.11 10.53 -15.03
C PRO A 110 -8.89 9.69 -15.45
N MET A 111 -8.50 8.65 -14.70
CA MET A 111 -7.33 7.79 -14.98
C MET A 111 -7.70 6.47 -15.64
#